data_AF-A0A3A4R3F6-F1
#
_entry.id   AF-A0A3A4R3F6-F1
#
_cell.length_a   1.000
_cell.length_b   1.000
_cell.length_c   1.000
_cell.angle_alpha   90.00
_cell.angle_beta   90.00
_cell.angle_gamma   90.00
#
_symmetry.space_group_name_H-M   'P 1'
#
loop_
_entity.id
_entity.type
_entity.pdbx_description
1 polymer ?
#
loop_
_entity_poly.entity_id
_entity_poly.type
_entity_poly.pdbx_seq_one_letter_code
_entity_poly.pdbx_strand_id
1 'polypeptide(L)'
;MSWIIILLASNIVCLALFVAILLIYKVQDHKYSSKLDRLQRFRDDQKKSLSALSHDLRTPLNAIMGYTTLLLNKVHGELSAKQVQDLERISLNSDKILQIIDEFYKVNFVQKQLHKDDLNEKGS
;
A
#
# COMPACT_ATOMS: atom_id res chain seq x y z
N MET A 1 19.21 65.55 -0.28
CA MET A 1 20.16 64.47 -0.61
C MET A 1 20.03 63.26 0.31
N SER A 2 20.06 63.41 1.64
CA SER A 2 20.04 62.28 2.58
C SER A 2 18.76 61.42 2.59
N TRP A 3 17.58 62.01 2.33
CA TRP A 3 16.31 61.28 2.37
C TRP A 3 16.16 60.25 1.23
N ILE A 4 16.72 60.53 0.06
CA ILE A 4 16.71 59.64 -1.11
C ILE A 4 17.53 58.38 -0.82
N ILE A 5 18.67 58.52 -0.16
CA ILE A 5 19.56 57.42 0.21
C ILE A 5 18.86 56.46 1.19
N ILE A 6 18.09 57.01 2.14
CA ILE A 6 17.33 56.21 3.12
C ILE A 6 16.22 55.41 2.44
N LEU A 7 15.48 56.02 1.51
CA LEU A 7 14.42 55.32 0.75
C LEU A 7 14.97 54.19 -0.12
N LEU A 8 16.09 54.43 -0.80
CA LEU A 8 16.79 53.42 -1.59
C LEU A 8 17.25 52.25 -0.74
N ALA A 9 17.89 52.53 0.41
CA ALA A 9 18.35 51.49 1.32
C ALA A 9 17.19 50.65 1.86
N SER A 10 16.07 51.27 2.23
CA SER A 10 14.87 50.57 2.71
C SER A 10 14.27 49.64 1.64
N ASN A 11 14.19 50.10 0.39
CA ASN A 11 13.67 49.29 -0.71
C ASN A 11 14.52 48.05 -0.97
N ILE A 12 15.85 48.21 -0.97
CA ILE A 12 16.80 47.10 -1.15
C ILE A 12 16.64 46.05 -0.05
N VAL A 13 16.50 46.48 1.21
CA VAL A 13 16.26 45.57 2.34
C VAL A 13 14.93 44.83 2.18
N CYS A 14 13.86 45.53 1.80
CA CYS A 14 12.56 44.90 1.54
C CYS A 14 12.64 43.84 0.42
N LEU A 15 13.32 44.15 -0.68
CA LEU A 15 13.51 43.22 -1.79
C LEU A 15 14.30 41.98 -1.34
N ALA A 16 15.38 42.18 -0.58
CA ALA A 16 16.21 41.09 -0.07
C ALA A 16 15.41 40.15 0.86
N LEU A 17 14.59 40.70 1.76
CA LEU A 17 13.71 39.91 2.62
C LEU A 17 12.66 39.14 1.83
N PHE A 18 12.04 39.79 0.83
CA PHE A 18 11.05 39.14 -0.03
C PHE A 18 11.66 37.96 -0.79
N VAL A 19 12.84 38.14 -1.39
CA VAL A 19 13.56 37.07 -2.09
C VAL A 19 13.93 35.94 -1.11
N ALA A 20 14.42 36.26 0.09
CA ALA A 20 14.74 35.26 1.10
C ALA A 20 13.52 34.42 1.49
N ILE A 21 12.36 35.04 1.69
CA ILE A 21 11.10 34.35 1.99
C ILE A 21 10.70 33.41 0.85
N LEU A 22 10.79 33.87 -0.41
CA LEU A 22 10.49 33.02 -1.58
C LEU A 22 11.44 31.82 -1.70
N LEU A 23 12.74 32.02 -1.44
CA LEU A 23 13.72 30.93 -1.44
C LEU A 23 13.40 29.89 -0.36
N ILE A 24 13.07 30.33 0.85
CA ILE A 24 12.67 29.45 1.95
C ILE A 24 11.40 28.66 1.57
N TYR A 25 10.40 29.32 0.99
CA TYR A 25 9.16 28.69 0.56
C TYR A 25 9.41 27.61 -0.51
N LYS A 26 10.26 27.90 -1.50
CA LYS A 26 10.62 26.96 -2.57
C LYS A 26 11.44 25.76 -2.05
N VAL A 27 12.40 26.01 -1.15
CA VAL A 27 13.22 24.94 -0.53
C VAL A 27 12.36 24.00 0.31
N GLN A 28 11.38 24.55 1.02
CA GLN A 28 10.46 23.77 1.84
C GLN A 28 9.56 22.88 0.97
N ASP A 29 9.04 23.42 -0.14
CA ASP A 29 8.21 22.67 -1.10
C ASP A 29 8.94 21.45 -1.68
N HIS A 30 10.20 21.62 -2.08
CA HIS A 30 11.03 20.50 -2.56
C HIS A 30 11.21 19.38 -1.50
N LYS A 31 11.32 19.73 -0.21
CA LYS A 31 11.42 18.74 0.88
C LYS A 31 10.10 18.00 1.08
N TYR A 32 8.95 18.66 0.93
CA TYR A 32 7.65 17.99 1.02
C TYR A 32 7.41 17.07 -0.18
N SER A 33 7.63 17.55 -1.40
CA SER A 33 7.45 16.72 -2.62
C SER A 33 8.31 15.47 -2.56
N SER A 34 9.60 15.61 -2.26
CA SER A 34 10.51 14.45 -2.18
C SER A 34 10.14 13.44 -1.09
N LYS A 35 9.57 13.88 0.03
CA LYS A 35 9.09 12.98 1.09
C LYS A 35 7.80 12.27 0.69
N LEU A 36 6.88 12.97 0.01
CA LEU A 36 5.67 12.38 -0.54
C LEU A 36 6.01 11.34 -1.60
N ASP A 37 6.92 11.64 -2.51
CA ASP A 37 7.37 10.74 -3.57
C ASP A 37 7.98 9.46 -2.99
N ARG A 38 8.81 9.59 -1.94
CA ARG A 38 9.39 8.43 -1.23
C ARG A 38 8.33 7.56 -0.56
N LEU A 39 7.36 8.18 0.11
CA LEU A 39 6.26 7.45 0.76
C LEU A 39 5.35 6.76 -0.25
N GLN A 40 5.10 7.41 -1.39
CA GLN A 40 4.33 6.81 -2.48
C GLN A 40 5.07 5.61 -3.08
N ARG A 41 6.35 5.76 -3.44
CA ARG A 41 7.19 4.66 -3.94
C ARG A 41 7.20 3.47 -2.98
N PHE A 42 7.46 3.72 -1.70
CA PHE A 42 7.44 2.68 -0.68
C PHE A 42 6.08 1.97 -0.61
N ARG A 43 4.98 2.73 -0.67
CA ARG A 43 3.63 2.17 -0.68
C ARG A 43 3.37 1.33 -1.92
N ASP A 44 3.80 1.79 -3.09
CA ASP A 44 3.61 1.07 -4.36
C ASP A 44 4.41 -0.23 -4.39
N ASP A 45 5.65 -0.21 -3.89
CA ASP A 45 6.50 -1.39 -3.77
C ASP A 45 5.93 -2.40 -2.77
N GLN A 46 5.37 -1.92 -1.64
CA GLN A 46 4.67 -2.75 -0.68
C GLN A 46 3.42 -3.40 -1.30
N LYS A 47 2.64 -2.62 -2.07
CA LYS A 47 1.44 -3.13 -2.78
C LYS A 47 1.81 -4.24 -3.77
N LYS A 48 2.86 -4.02 -4.57
CA LYS A 48 3.37 -5.03 -5.53
C LYS A 48 3.84 -6.29 -4.80
N SER A 49 4.61 -6.12 -3.73
CA SER A 49 5.11 -7.24 -2.92
C SER A 49 3.97 -8.07 -2.33
N LEU A 50 2.94 -7.43 -1.76
CA LEU A 50 1.82 -8.18 -1.20
C LEU A 50 0.99 -8.86 -2.29
N SER A 51 0.75 -8.19 -3.42
CA SER A 51 0.03 -8.79 -4.54
C SER A 51 0.74 -10.05 -5.06
N ALA A 52 2.07 -9.99 -5.18
CA ALA A 52 2.88 -11.14 -5.59
C ALA A 52 2.79 -12.27 -4.54
N LEU A 53 2.98 -11.96 -3.27
CA LEU A 53 2.87 -12.95 -2.19
C LEU A 53 1.49 -13.62 -2.16
N SER A 54 0.41 -12.86 -2.29
CA SER A 54 -0.96 -13.42 -2.35
C SER A 54 -1.13 -14.38 -3.53
N HIS A 55 -0.57 -14.05 -4.69
CA HIS A 55 -0.60 -14.94 -5.85
C HIS A 55 0.21 -16.22 -5.59
N ASP A 56 1.42 -16.06 -5.08
CA ASP A 56 2.35 -17.17 -4.87
C ASP A 56 1.89 -18.12 -3.77
N LEU A 57 1.12 -17.63 -2.78
CA LEU A 57 0.52 -18.46 -1.73
C LEU A 57 -0.74 -19.20 -2.19
N ARG A 58 -1.49 -18.68 -3.18
CA ARG A 58 -2.66 -19.39 -3.74
C ARG A 58 -2.27 -20.72 -4.37
N THR A 59 -1.13 -20.76 -5.07
CA THR A 59 -0.66 -21.97 -5.75
C THR A 59 -0.44 -23.17 -4.80
N PRO A 60 0.38 -23.08 -3.73
CA PRO A 60 0.57 -24.19 -2.79
C PRO A 60 -0.68 -24.49 -1.97
N LEU A 61 -1.51 -23.49 -1.60
CA LEU A 61 -2.76 -23.73 -0.87
C LEU A 61 -3.78 -24.48 -1.74
N ASN A 62 -3.93 -24.11 -3.01
CA ASN A 62 -4.78 -24.83 -3.96
C ASN A 62 -4.27 -26.25 -4.19
N ALA A 63 -2.96 -26.47 -4.23
CA ALA A 63 -2.39 -27.82 -4.30
C ALA A 63 -2.74 -28.64 -3.05
N ILE A 64 -2.57 -28.09 -1.85
CA ILE A 64 -2.96 -28.74 -0.59
C ILE A 64 -4.44 -29.11 -0.63
N MET A 65 -5.32 -28.16 -0.97
CA MET A 65 -6.76 -28.42 -1.09
C MET A 65 -7.06 -29.52 -2.11
N GLY A 66 -6.42 -29.47 -3.28
CA GLY A 66 -6.57 -30.49 -4.32
C GLY A 66 -6.17 -31.89 -3.85
N TYR A 67 -5.01 -32.04 -3.20
CA TYR A 67 -4.57 -33.31 -2.62
C TYR A 67 -5.51 -33.78 -1.51
N THR A 68 -5.96 -32.88 -0.64
CA THR A 68 -6.93 -33.20 0.41
C THR A 68 -8.26 -33.68 -0.19
N THR A 69 -8.76 -33.05 -1.26
CA THR A 69 -9.95 -33.49 -1.99
C THR A 69 -9.76 -34.85 -2.64
N LEU A 70 -8.63 -35.12 -3.27
CA LEU A 70 -8.33 -36.44 -3.87
C LEU A 70 -8.31 -37.56 -2.82
N LEU A 71 -7.71 -37.29 -1.66
CA LEU A 71 -7.67 -38.23 -0.54
C LEU A 71 -9.07 -38.47 0.03
N LEU A 72 -9.85 -37.41 0.26
CA LEU A 72 -11.24 -37.52 0.75
C LEU A 72 -12.14 -38.29 -0.23
N ASN A 73 -11.89 -38.16 -1.53
CA ASN A 73 -12.58 -38.92 -2.58
C ASN A 73 -12.12 -40.38 -2.68
N LYS A 74 -11.28 -40.86 -1.75
CA LYS A 74 -10.77 -42.24 -1.67
C LYS A 74 -10.05 -42.72 -2.94
N VAL A 75 -9.50 -41.79 -3.73
CA VAL A 75 -8.80 -42.08 -5.00
C VAL A 75 -7.57 -42.98 -4.76
N HIS A 76 -6.97 -42.90 -3.59
CA HIS A 76 -5.79 -43.68 -3.19
C HIS A 76 -6.09 -44.82 -2.20
N GLY A 77 -7.37 -45.15 -1.98
CA GLY A 77 -7.81 -46.20 -1.06
C GLY A 77 -8.70 -45.69 0.08
N GLU A 78 -9.11 -46.63 0.93
CA GLU A 78 -9.98 -46.35 2.08
C GLU A 78 -9.24 -45.57 3.18
N LEU A 79 -9.96 -44.65 3.82
CA LEU A 79 -9.47 -43.84 4.92
C LEU A 79 -10.18 -44.24 6.22
N SER A 80 -9.42 -44.24 7.32
CA SER A 80 -10.02 -44.32 8.65
C SER A 80 -10.82 -43.06 8.98
N ALA A 81 -11.81 -43.17 9.87
CA ALA A 81 -12.62 -42.03 10.31
C ALA A 81 -11.78 -40.87 10.86
N LYS A 82 -10.66 -41.17 11.53
CA LYS A 82 -9.73 -40.16 12.05
C LYS A 82 -9.01 -39.41 10.91
N GLN A 83 -8.53 -40.13 9.89
CA GLN A 83 -7.88 -39.51 8.72
C GLN A 83 -8.84 -38.59 7.96
N VAL A 84 -10.11 -38.98 7.83
CA VAL A 84 -11.14 -38.12 7.22
C VAL A 84 -11.29 -36.82 8.02
N GLN A 85 -11.44 -36.90 9.35
CA GLN A 85 -11.53 -35.71 10.20
C GLN A 85 -10.30 -34.80 10.09
N ASP A 86 -9.09 -35.38 10.06
CA ASP A 86 -7.86 -34.61 9.96
C ASP A 86 -7.75 -33.92 8.58
N LEU A 87 -8.17 -34.60 7.50
CA LEU A 87 -8.21 -34.02 6.15
C LEU A 87 -9.25 -32.90 6.02
N GLU A 88 -10.45 -33.07 6.57
CA GLU A 88 -11.46 -32.00 6.62
C GLU A 88 -10.93 -30.76 7.34
N ARG A 89 -10.21 -30.94 8.46
CA ARG A 89 -9.55 -29.84 9.16
C ARG A 89 -8.48 -29.17 8.32
N ILE A 90 -7.65 -29.93 7.60
CA ILE A 90 -6.64 -29.36 6.69
C ILE A 90 -7.30 -28.53 5.59
N SER A 91 -8.39 -29.03 5.00
CA SER A 91 -9.15 -28.32 3.97
C SER A 91 -9.71 -27.00 4.50
N LEU A 92 -10.41 -27.05 5.64
CA LEU A 92 -10.98 -25.86 6.30
C LEU A 92 -9.92 -24.81 6.65
N ASN A 93 -8.76 -25.22 7.17
CA ASN A 93 -7.68 -24.29 7.50
C ASN A 93 -7.04 -23.69 6.25
N SER A 94 -6.92 -24.46 5.15
CA SER A 94 -6.38 -23.96 3.89
C SER A 94 -7.27 -22.87 3.29
N ASP A 95 -8.59 -23.08 3.29
CA ASP A 95 -9.57 -22.08 2.86
C ASP A 95 -9.54 -20.83 3.75
N LYS A 96 -9.43 -21.02 5.07
CA LYS A 96 -9.32 -19.91 6.02
C LYS A 96 -8.07 -19.06 5.79
N ILE A 97 -6.93 -19.67 5.47
CA ILE A 97 -5.70 -18.94 5.15
C ILE A 97 -5.87 -18.11 3.88
N LEU A 98 -6.49 -18.67 2.84
CA LEU A 98 -6.81 -17.94 1.61
C LEU A 98 -7.66 -16.70 1.89
N GLN A 99 -8.72 -16.87 2.69
CA GLN A 99 -9.60 -15.76 3.08
C GLN A 99 -8.84 -14.66 3.84
N ILE A 100 -7.99 -15.02 4.80
CA ILE A 100 -7.21 -14.06 5.59
C ILE A 100 -6.23 -13.28 4.69
N ILE A 101 -5.57 -13.95 3.75
CA ILE A 101 -4.63 -13.30 2.82
C ILE A 101 -5.39 -12.31 1.92
N ASP A 102 -6.56 -12.70 1.42
CA ASP A 102 -7.40 -11.84 0.57
C ASP A 102 -7.94 -10.63 1.33
N GLU A 103 -8.42 -10.82 2.56
CA GLU A 103 -8.90 -9.75 3.42
C GLU A 103 -7.77 -8.77 3.77
N PHE A 104 -6.59 -9.30 4.13
CA PHE A 104 -5.41 -8.50 4.40
C PHE A 104 -5.01 -7.65 3.18
N TYR A 105 -5.03 -8.21 1.97
CA TYR A 105 -4.77 -7.45 0.75
C TYR A 105 -5.81 -6.35 0.52
N LYS A 106 -7.11 -6.65 0.69
CA LYS A 106 -8.20 -5.69 0.49
C LYS A 106 -8.10 -4.49 1.44
N VAL A 107 -7.89 -4.74 2.73
CA VAL A 107 -7.79 -3.69 3.76
C VAL A 107 -6.60 -2.76 3.51
N ASN A 108 -5.46 -3.31 3.10
CA ASN A 108 -4.26 -2.51 2.91
C ASN A 108 -4.26 -1.72 1.60
N PHE A 109 -4.87 -2.24 0.53
CA PHE A 109 -4.63 -1.70 -0.82
C PHE A 109 -5.86 -1.42 -1.68
N VAL A 110 -6.99 -2.11 -1.48
CA VAL A 110 -8.18 -1.93 -2.34
C VAL A 110 -9.11 -0.85 -1.78
N GLN A 111 -9.43 -0.91 -0.48
CA GLN A 111 -10.39 0.02 0.13
C GLN A 111 -9.87 1.47 0.20
N LYS A 112 -8.54 1.64 0.28
CA LYS A 112 -7.88 2.96 0.33
C LYS A 112 -7.84 3.69 -1.01
N GLN A 113 -8.02 3.00 -2.14
CA GLN A 113 -8.06 3.65 -3.45
C GLN A 113 -9.43 4.28 -3.74
N LEU A 114 -10.52 3.57 -3.43
CA LEU A 114 -11.88 4.09 -3.61
C LEU A 114 -12.08 5.42 -2.87
N HIS A 115 -11.60 5.52 -1.63
CA HIS A 115 -11.73 6.74 -0.84
C HIS A 115 -10.88 7.93 -1.33
N LYS A 116 -9.88 7.71 -2.19
CA LYS A 116 -9.06 8.78 -2.77
C LYS A 116 -9.62 9.27 -4.10
N ASP A 117 -10.15 8.37 -4.90
CA ASP A 117 -10.72 8.70 -6.21
C ASP A 117 -12.03 9.48 -6.06
N ASP A 118 -12.86 9.13 -5.05
CA ASP A 118 -14.08 9.86 -4.70
C ASP A 118 -13.83 11.32 -4.23
N LEU A 119 -12.66 11.59 -3.66
CA LEU A 119 -12.28 12.95 -3.22
C LEU A 119 -11.73 13.80 -4.37
N ASN A 120 -11.20 13.17 -5.41
CA ASN A 120 -10.64 13.86 -6.57
C ASN A 120 -11.74 14.25 -7.58
N GLU A 121 -12.84 13.48 -7.66
CA GLU A 121 -14.01 13.82 -8.48
C GLU A 121 -14.90 14.92 -7.89
N LYS A 122 -14.93 15.10 -6.56
CA LYS A 122 -15.70 16.17 -5.91
C LYS A 122 -14.97 17.52 -5.83
N GLY A 123 -13.69 17.54 -6.18
CA GLY A 123 -12.83 18.73 -6.15
C GLY A 123 -12.51 19.33 -7.52
N SER A 124 -13.00 18.74 -8.61
CA SER A 124 -12.96 19.27 -9.98
C SER A 124 -14.34 19.73 -10.43
#